data_AF-A0A4U3L541-F1
#
_entry.id   AF-A0A4U3L541-F1
#
_cell.length_a   1.000
_cell.length_b   1.000
_cell.length_c   1.000
_cell.angle_alpha   90.00
_cell.angle_beta   90.00
_cell.angle_gamma   90.00
#
_symmetry.space_group_name_H-M   'P 1'
#
loop_
_entity.id
_entity.type
_entity.pdbx_description
1 polymer ?
#
loop_
_entity_poly.entity_id
_entity_poly.type
_entity_poly.pdbx_seq_one_letter_code
_entity_poly.pdbx_strand_id
1 'polypeptide(L)'
;ISLDVTEEDLTDLANGCVDYIGFSYYMSFAVKGAEKAPTFDYNEAKDLVRNPYVATSDWGWQIDPMGLRYAMNWFNDRYELPLFIVENGFGAIDELEPDGTINDTYRIAYLREHIEMMKEAVAYDGIDLMGYTPWGFIDLVSASTGEMKKRYGFIYVDKDNDGHGTLERRKKKSFAWYQQVIATNGEEL
;
A
#
# COMPACT_ATOMS: atom_id res chain seq x y z
N ILE A 1 -8.50 0.61 -32.62
CA ILE A 1 -9.57 1.10 -31.71
C ILE A 1 -9.87 2.52 -32.15
N SER A 2 -11.13 2.86 -32.42
CA SER A 2 -11.55 4.27 -32.58
C SER A 2 -12.03 4.72 -31.21
N LEU A 3 -11.35 5.68 -30.60
CA LEU A 3 -11.80 6.27 -29.35
C LEU A 3 -12.80 7.38 -29.68
N ASP A 4 -13.90 7.43 -28.95
CA ASP A 4 -14.84 8.54 -28.99
C ASP A 4 -14.28 9.64 -28.08
N VAL A 5 -13.61 10.62 -28.68
CA VAL A 5 -12.96 11.73 -27.98
C VAL A 5 -13.40 13.01 -28.66
N THR A 6 -14.11 13.86 -27.92
CA THR A 6 -14.60 15.15 -28.38
C THR A 6 -13.63 16.28 -28.02
N GLU A 7 -13.80 17.45 -28.63
CA GLU A 7 -13.05 18.66 -28.24
C GLU A 7 -13.41 19.15 -26.83
N GLU A 8 -14.64 18.87 -26.38
CA GLU A 8 -15.12 19.16 -25.03
C GLU A 8 -14.37 18.31 -24.00
N ASP A 9 -14.21 17.00 -24.25
CA ASP A 9 -13.41 16.12 -23.37
C ASP A 9 -11.99 16.63 -23.19
N LEU A 10 -11.34 17.07 -24.27
CA LEU A 10 -9.97 17.61 -24.22
C LEU A 10 -9.91 18.91 -23.41
N THR A 11 -10.95 19.73 -23.50
CA THR A 11 -11.06 20.99 -22.75
C THR A 11 -11.26 20.72 -21.26
N ASP A 12 -12.14 19.78 -20.92
CA ASP A 12 -12.41 19.40 -19.54
C ASP A 12 -11.20 18.75 -18.88
N LEU A 13 -10.48 17.86 -19.59
CA LEU A 13 -9.24 17.25 -19.10
C LEU A 13 -8.14 18.30 -18.83
N ALA A 14 -8.00 19.30 -19.72
CA ALA A 14 -7.01 20.35 -19.55
C ALA A 14 -7.33 21.28 -18.37
N ASN A 15 -8.62 21.56 -18.13
CA ASN A 15 -9.06 22.47 -17.07
C ASN A 15 -9.33 21.78 -15.72
N GLY A 16 -9.48 20.46 -15.70
CA GLY A 16 -9.83 19.65 -14.53
C GLY A 16 -8.65 18.93 -13.87
N CYS A 17 -7.44 19.46 -13.98
CA CYS A 17 -6.27 18.89 -13.32
C CYS A 17 -6.40 18.91 -11.78
N VAL A 18 -5.83 17.90 -11.13
CA VAL A 18 -5.93 17.70 -9.68
C VAL A 18 -4.94 18.58 -8.91
N ASP A 19 -5.26 18.88 -7.65
CA ASP A 19 -4.39 19.67 -6.76
C ASP A 19 -3.27 18.86 -6.09
N TYR A 20 -3.45 17.53 -5.98
CA TYR A 20 -2.49 16.62 -5.34
C TYR A 20 -2.64 15.20 -5.90
N ILE A 21 -1.65 14.34 -5.65
CA ILE A 21 -1.66 12.94 -6.07
C ILE A 21 -1.84 12.03 -4.85
N GLY A 22 -3.06 11.55 -4.67
CA GLY A 22 -3.35 10.44 -3.76
C GLY A 22 -2.97 9.11 -4.39
N PHE A 23 -2.14 8.29 -3.72
CA PHE A 23 -1.74 7.00 -4.25
C PHE A 23 -1.69 5.90 -3.19
N SER A 24 -1.83 4.66 -3.66
CA SER A 24 -1.63 3.45 -2.87
C SER A 24 -0.26 2.85 -3.16
N TYR A 25 0.38 2.31 -2.12
CA TYR A 25 1.63 1.59 -2.27
C TYR A 25 1.62 0.31 -1.45
N TYR A 26 1.88 -0.82 -2.10
CA TYR A 26 1.95 -2.13 -1.45
C TYR A 26 3.17 -2.95 -1.87
N MET A 27 3.58 -2.81 -3.12
CA MET A 27 4.60 -3.64 -3.76
C MET A 27 5.18 -2.94 -4.98
N SER A 28 6.34 -3.43 -5.42
CA SER A 28 6.91 -3.11 -6.72
C SER A 28 6.83 -4.31 -7.66
N PHE A 29 7.05 -4.06 -8.95
CA PHE A 29 7.15 -5.07 -9.99
C PHE A 29 8.50 -4.98 -10.71
N ALA A 30 8.92 -6.10 -11.30
CA ALA A 30 10.04 -6.16 -12.22
C ALA A 30 9.55 -6.67 -13.59
N VAL A 31 10.17 -6.17 -14.66
CA VAL A 31 9.93 -6.62 -16.03
C VAL A 31 11.25 -7.04 -16.65
N LYS A 32 11.20 -8.00 -17.58
CA LYS A 32 12.36 -8.42 -18.36
C LYS A 32 12.16 -8.06 -19.82
N GLY A 33 13.21 -7.57 -20.47
CA GLY A 33 13.19 -7.28 -21.90
C GLY A 33 12.77 -8.51 -22.72
N ALA A 34 11.85 -8.27 -23.66
CA ALA A 34 11.38 -9.24 -24.64
C ALA A 34 11.50 -8.63 -26.05
N GLU A 35 11.57 -9.47 -27.08
CA GLU A 35 11.61 -9.02 -28.48
C GLU A 35 10.23 -8.52 -28.92
N LYS A 36 9.86 -7.32 -28.44
CA LYS A 36 8.59 -6.64 -28.74
C LYS A 36 8.77 -5.37 -29.56
N ALA A 37 9.95 -5.18 -30.13
CA ALA A 37 10.21 -4.06 -31.03
C ALA A 37 9.27 -4.14 -32.25
N PRO A 38 8.81 -2.99 -32.78
CA PRO A 38 9.13 -1.64 -32.34
C PRO A 38 8.18 -1.06 -31.28
N THR A 39 7.08 -1.74 -30.94
CA THR A 39 6.00 -1.16 -30.11
C THR A 39 6.26 -1.23 -28.62
N PHE A 40 7.04 -2.23 -28.17
CA PHE A 40 7.33 -2.49 -26.75
C PHE A 40 6.06 -2.61 -25.89
N ASP A 41 5.02 -3.25 -26.45
CA ASP A 41 3.73 -3.39 -25.79
C ASP A 41 3.86 -4.10 -24.43
N TYR A 42 3.31 -3.47 -23.39
CA TYR A 42 3.27 -4.02 -22.04
C TYR A 42 1.99 -4.82 -21.79
N ASN A 43 2.13 -6.04 -21.31
CA ASN A 43 1.07 -6.92 -20.85
C ASN A 43 1.39 -7.41 -19.44
N GLU A 44 0.75 -6.80 -18.45
CA GLU A 44 0.98 -7.08 -17.03
C GLU A 44 0.89 -8.58 -16.68
N ALA A 45 -0.06 -9.32 -17.27
CA ALA A 45 -0.24 -10.73 -16.99
C ALA A 45 0.90 -11.64 -17.53
N LYS A 46 1.77 -11.12 -18.39
CA LYS A 46 2.79 -11.90 -19.10
C LYS A 46 4.21 -11.38 -18.94
N ASP A 47 4.38 -10.08 -18.72
CA ASP A 47 5.68 -9.42 -18.78
C ASP A 47 6.33 -9.25 -17.41
N LEU A 48 5.55 -9.40 -16.35
CA LEU A 48 6.04 -9.35 -14.99
C LEU A 48 6.91 -10.57 -14.68
N VAL A 49 8.04 -10.31 -14.04
CA VAL A 49 8.93 -11.32 -13.48
C VAL A 49 9.10 -11.09 -11.99
N ARG A 50 9.40 -12.17 -11.25
CA ARG A 50 9.70 -12.05 -9.82
C ARG A 50 11.02 -11.31 -9.62
N ASN A 51 11.02 -10.33 -8.72
CA ASN A 51 12.24 -9.69 -8.22
C ASN A 51 12.91 -10.64 -7.20
N PRO A 52 14.11 -11.17 -7.47
CA PRO A 52 14.77 -12.13 -6.58
C PRO A 52 15.37 -11.48 -5.32
N TYR A 53 15.36 -10.15 -5.21
CA TYR A 53 15.99 -9.40 -4.12
C TYR A 53 15.04 -9.05 -2.97
N VAL A 54 13.74 -9.34 -3.12
CA VAL A 54 12.71 -8.96 -2.14
C VAL A 54 11.87 -10.16 -1.71
N ALA A 55 11.38 -10.11 -0.48
CA ALA A 55 10.45 -11.10 0.05
C ALA A 55 9.05 -10.92 -0.55
N THR A 56 8.15 -11.88 -0.28
CA THR A 56 6.75 -11.84 -0.71
C THR A 56 5.83 -12.22 0.42
N SER A 57 4.64 -11.61 0.51
CA SER A 57 3.57 -12.06 1.39
C SER A 57 3.01 -13.42 0.95
N ASP A 58 2.15 -14.02 1.79
CA ASP A 58 1.45 -15.27 1.47
C ASP A 58 0.50 -15.14 0.25
N TRP A 59 0.16 -13.91 -0.15
CA TRP A 59 -0.61 -13.61 -1.37
C TRP A 59 0.28 -13.23 -2.56
N GLY A 60 1.60 -13.44 -2.45
CA GLY A 60 2.55 -13.19 -3.53
C GLY A 60 2.88 -11.72 -3.77
N TRP A 61 2.48 -10.81 -2.88
CA TRP A 61 2.79 -9.38 -3.01
C TRP A 61 4.23 -9.13 -2.55
N GLN A 62 5.06 -8.54 -3.42
CA GLN A 62 6.47 -8.29 -3.11
C GLN A 62 6.61 -7.20 -2.04
N ILE A 63 7.45 -7.44 -1.04
CA ILE A 63 7.69 -6.51 0.07
C ILE A 63 8.91 -5.67 -0.29
N ASP A 64 8.67 -4.45 -0.77
CA ASP A 64 9.71 -3.53 -1.22
C ASP A 64 9.48 -2.13 -0.65
N PRO A 65 9.93 -1.85 0.58
CA PRO A 65 9.79 -0.53 1.19
C PRO A 65 10.57 0.55 0.41
N MET A 66 11.73 0.22 -0.17
CA MET A 66 12.54 1.18 -0.91
C MET A 66 11.84 1.64 -2.20
N GLY A 67 11.03 0.77 -2.79
CA GLY A 67 10.17 1.15 -3.92
C GLY A 67 9.14 2.24 -3.57
N LEU A 68 8.76 2.43 -2.30
CA LEU A 68 7.90 3.56 -1.89
C LEU A 68 8.64 4.88 -2.06
N ARG A 69 9.87 4.97 -1.54
CA ARG A 69 10.73 6.15 -1.72
C ARG A 69 10.99 6.43 -3.20
N TYR A 70 11.24 5.39 -4.00
CA TYR A 70 11.35 5.52 -5.45
C TYR A 70 10.07 6.08 -6.09
N ALA A 71 8.90 5.54 -5.73
CA ALA A 71 7.61 5.97 -6.29
C ALA A 71 7.31 7.43 -5.94
N MET A 72 7.59 7.85 -4.70
CA MET A 72 7.44 9.23 -4.27
C MET A 72 8.32 10.18 -5.10
N ASN A 73 9.60 9.86 -5.28
CA ASN A 73 10.50 10.65 -6.13
C ASN A 73 10.02 10.68 -7.58
N TRP A 74 9.55 9.55 -8.12
CA TRP A 74 9.04 9.48 -9.48
C TRP A 74 7.82 10.39 -9.69
N PHE A 75 6.87 10.41 -8.75
CA PHE A 75 5.74 11.35 -8.82
C PHE A 75 6.20 12.80 -8.70
N ASN A 76 7.10 13.08 -7.76
CA ASN A 76 7.60 14.43 -7.51
C ASN A 76 8.35 15.00 -8.73
N ASP A 77 9.34 14.27 -9.25
CA ASP A 77 10.16 14.70 -10.39
C ASP A 77 9.36 14.86 -11.68
N ARG A 78 8.22 14.16 -11.78
CA ARG A 78 7.38 14.18 -12.98
C ARG A 78 6.28 15.22 -12.94
N TYR A 79 5.68 15.46 -11.78
CA TYR A 79 4.45 16.25 -11.66
C TYR A 79 4.59 17.46 -10.73
N GLU A 80 5.53 17.46 -9.79
CA GLU A 80 5.76 18.54 -8.83
C GLU A 80 4.49 18.95 -8.04
N LEU A 81 3.63 17.96 -7.75
CA LEU A 81 2.42 18.14 -6.93
C LEU A 81 2.59 17.50 -5.55
N PRO A 82 1.90 18.01 -4.51
CA PRO A 82 1.85 17.35 -3.20
C PRO A 82 1.36 15.91 -3.32
N LEU A 83 1.91 15.04 -2.49
CA LEU A 83 1.56 13.62 -2.46
C LEU A 83 0.73 13.28 -1.22
N PHE A 84 -0.13 12.27 -1.32
CA PHE A 84 -0.82 11.69 -0.17
C PHE A 84 -0.78 10.15 -0.30
N ILE A 85 -0.10 9.48 0.62
CA ILE A 85 -0.15 8.01 0.71
C ILE A 85 -1.47 7.64 1.37
N VAL A 86 -2.48 7.35 0.55
CA VAL A 86 -3.84 7.05 1.01
C VAL A 86 -4.05 5.57 1.33
N GLU A 87 -3.12 4.71 0.90
CA GLU A 87 -3.10 3.31 1.29
C GLU A 87 -1.67 2.75 1.36
N ASN A 88 -1.38 2.03 2.44
CA ASN A 88 -0.26 1.10 2.56
C ASN A 88 -0.62 0.06 3.62
N GLY A 89 -0.25 -1.21 3.42
CA GLY A 89 -0.68 -2.24 4.37
C GLY A 89 -0.16 -3.64 4.10
N PHE A 90 -0.16 -4.46 5.14
CA PHE A 90 0.28 -5.85 5.06
C PHE A 90 -0.85 -6.81 5.35
N GLY A 91 -1.35 -7.45 4.28
CA GLY A 91 -2.35 -8.50 4.34
C GLY A 91 -1.73 -9.81 4.76
N ALA A 92 -2.07 -10.29 5.96
CA ALA A 92 -1.52 -11.51 6.54
C ALA A 92 -2.60 -12.27 7.33
N ILE A 93 -2.31 -13.53 7.65
CA ILE A 93 -3.14 -14.34 8.55
C ILE A 93 -2.77 -13.96 9.99
N ASP A 94 -3.77 -13.53 10.77
CA ASP A 94 -3.56 -13.33 12.20
C ASP A 94 -3.87 -14.61 12.98
N GLU A 95 -3.02 -14.90 13.97
CA GLU A 95 -3.24 -15.98 14.94
C GLU A 95 -3.74 -15.38 16.26
N LEU A 96 -4.76 -16.01 16.84
CA LEU A 96 -5.28 -15.66 18.16
C LEU A 96 -4.54 -16.49 19.21
N GLU A 97 -3.85 -15.81 20.11
CA GLU A 97 -3.16 -16.44 21.24
C GLU A 97 -4.17 -17.00 22.25
N PRO A 98 -3.78 -17.94 23.14
CA PRO A 98 -4.67 -18.51 24.16
C PRO A 98 -5.32 -17.47 25.10
N ASP A 99 -4.69 -16.30 25.27
CA ASP A 99 -5.19 -15.18 26.09
C ASP A 99 -6.08 -14.20 25.30
N GLY A 100 -6.33 -14.46 24.01
CA GLY A 100 -7.13 -13.63 23.12
C GLY A 100 -6.39 -12.44 22.49
N THR A 101 -5.07 -12.34 22.68
CA THR A 101 -4.25 -11.32 22.03
C THR A 101 -3.86 -11.72 20.60
N ILE A 102 -3.44 -10.73 19.80
CA ILE A 102 -2.92 -10.93 18.44
C ILE A 102 -1.54 -10.27 18.36
N ASN A 103 -0.49 -11.09 18.24
CA ASN A 103 0.91 -10.65 18.15
C ASN A 103 1.36 -10.43 16.69
N ASP A 104 0.82 -9.40 16.04
CA ASP A 104 1.08 -9.09 14.63
C ASP A 104 2.38 -8.31 14.38
N THR A 105 3.49 -8.83 14.90
CA THR A 105 4.82 -8.22 14.76
C THR A 105 5.29 -8.11 13.30
N TYR A 106 4.86 -9.03 12.43
CA TYR A 106 5.11 -8.97 10.98
C TYR A 106 4.47 -7.75 10.32
N ARG A 107 3.30 -7.32 10.79
CA ARG A 107 2.59 -6.15 10.26
C ARG A 107 3.28 -4.86 10.71
N ILE A 108 3.69 -4.82 11.97
CA ILE A 108 4.52 -3.73 12.51
C ILE A 108 5.81 -3.61 11.71
N ALA A 109 6.52 -4.72 11.45
CA ALA A 109 7.76 -4.69 10.68
C ALA A 109 7.58 -4.12 9.28
N TYR A 110 6.57 -4.60 8.54
CA TYR A 110 6.26 -4.09 7.20
C TYR A 110 5.98 -2.57 7.22
N LEU A 111 5.07 -2.12 8.09
CA LEU A 111 4.68 -0.71 8.13
C LEU A 111 5.84 0.18 8.60
N ARG A 112 6.63 -0.27 9.58
CA ARG A 112 7.85 0.43 10.03
C ARG A 112 8.80 0.69 8.87
N GLU A 113 9.15 -0.35 8.11
CA GLU A 113 10.10 -0.22 6.99
C GLU A 113 9.60 0.76 5.92
N HIS A 114 8.29 0.80 5.65
CA HIS A 114 7.72 1.75 4.69
C HIS A 114 7.67 3.18 5.26
N ILE A 115 7.36 3.34 6.55
CA ILE A 115 7.38 4.65 7.22
C ILE A 115 8.80 5.21 7.25
N GLU A 116 9.83 4.38 7.50
CA GLU A 116 11.23 4.80 7.41
C GLU A 116 11.55 5.36 6.02
N MET A 117 11.16 4.66 4.96
CA MET A 117 11.40 5.11 3.58
C MET A 117 10.60 6.38 3.21
N MET A 118 9.35 6.53 3.69
CA MET A 118 8.59 7.76 3.47
C MET A 118 9.22 8.94 4.24
N LYS A 119 9.71 8.71 5.47
CA LYS A 119 10.40 9.73 6.27
C LYS A 119 11.67 10.18 5.57
N GLU A 120 12.45 9.26 5.02
CA GLU A 120 13.64 9.60 4.23
C GLU A 120 13.30 10.41 2.99
N ALA A 121 12.22 10.06 2.29
CA ALA A 121 11.75 10.78 1.11
C ALA A 121 11.36 12.24 1.44
N VAL A 122 10.70 12.47 2.59
CA VAL A 122 10.39 13.82 3.05
C VAL A 122 11.64 14.56 3.51
N ALA A 123 12.45 13.95 4.38
CA ALA A 123 13.54 14.63 5.07
C ALA A 123 14.78 14.87 4.20
N TYR A 124 15.12 13.93 3.31
CA TYR A 124 16.32 13.99 2.47
C TYR A 124 16.02 14.36 1.03
N ASP A 125 14.90 13.86 0.47
CA ASP A 125 14.57 14.12 -0.94
C ASP A 125 13.68 15.37 -1.12
N GLY A 126 13.12 15.91 -0.02
CA GLY A 126 12.39 17.17 0.00
C GLY A 126 10.96 17.07 -0.55
N ILE A 127 10.37 15.87 -0.53
CA ILE A 127 9.04 15.62 -1.08
C ILE A 127 7.94 16.20 -0.18
N ASP A 128 7.01 16.94 -0.77
CA ASP A 128 5.81 17.43 -0.09
C ASP A 128 4.79 16.31 0.08
N LEU A 129 4.75 15.72 1.28
CA LEU A 129 3.84 14.64 1.65
C LEU A 129 2.80 15.15 2.67
N MET A 130 1.53 15.13 2.27
CA MET A 130 0.41 15.60 3.08
C MET A 130 0.11 14.67 4.27
N GLY A 131 0.30 13.36 4.09
CA GLY A 131 -0.03 12.38 5.12
C GLY A 131 0.10 10.93 4.67
N TYR A 132 -0.19 10.04 5.62
CA TYR A 132 -0.07 8.59 5.48
C TYR A 132 -1.22 7.87 6.20
N THR A 133 -2.01 7.08 5.47
CA THR A 133 -3.14 6.32 6.01
C THR A 133 -3.04 4.83 5.70
N PRO A 134 -2.68 3.98 6.68
CA PRO A 134 -2.67 2.54 6.50
C PRO A 134 -4.02 1.99 6.07
N TRP A 135 -4.00 1.11 5.07
CA TRP A 135 -5.21 0.49 4.54
C TRP A 135 -5.81 -0.49 5.53
N GLY A 136 -7.15 -0.49 5.61
CA GLY A 136 -7.88 -1.46 6.41
C GLY A 136 -7.51 -1.41 7.89
N PHE A 137 -7.37 -0.21 8.47
CA PHE A 137 -7.01 0.01 9.89
C PHE A 137 -7.85 -0.81 10.90
N ILE A 138 -9.05 -1.21 10.50
CA ILE A 138 -9.87 -2.25 11.12
C ILE A 138 -10.07 -3.39 10.12
N ASP A 139 -10.03 -4.64 10.58
CA ASP A 139 -10.23 -5.79 9.70
C ASP A 139 -11.56 -5.69 8.93
N LEU A 140 -11.45 -5.94 7.62
CA LEU A 140 -12.52 -5.83 6.64
C LEU A 140 -12.40 -6.94 5.60
N VAL A 141 -13.42 -7.07 4.75
CA VAL A 141 -13.41 -8.02 3.63
C VAL A 141 -12.47 -7.51 2.55
N SER A 142 -11.39 -8.26 2.28
CA SER A 142 -10.38 -7.86 1.29
C SER A 142 -10.93 -7.76 -0.13
N ALA A 143 -10.43 -6.79 -0.91
CA ALA A 143 -10.93 -6.53 -2.27
C ALA A 143 -10.59 -7.65 -3.27
N SER A 144 -9.34 -8.13 -3.27
CA SER A 144 -8.85 -9.07 -4.29
C SER A 144 -9.48 -10.46 -4.22
N THR A 145 -9.84 -10.91 -3.02
CA THR A 145 -10.23 -12.30 -2.77
C THR A 145 -11.51 -12.45 -1.95
N GLY A 146 -12.11 -11.34 -1.46
CA GLY A 146 -13.31 -11.41 -0.63
C GLY A 146 -13.07 -12.05 0.75
N GLU A 147 -11.83 -12.06 1.24
CA GLU A 147 -11.42 -12.80 2.42
C GLU A 147 -11.39 -11.91 3.68
N MET A 148 -11.92 -12.41 4.79
CA MET A 148 -11.67 -11.91 6.16
C MET A 148 -10.33 -12.41 6.70
N LYS A 149 -9.87 -13.60 6.30
CA LYS A 149 -8.58 -14.16 6.79
C LYS A 149 -7.35 -13.36 6.33
N LYS A 150 -7.47 -12.57 5.24
CA LYS A 150 -6.44 -11.65 4.77
C LYS A 150 -6.59 -10.33 5.54
N ARG A 151 -6.02 -10.28 6.74
CA ARG A 151 -6.23 -9.20 7.71
C ARG A 151 -5.20 -8.10 7.54
N TYR A 152 -5.63 -6.85 7.72
CA TYR A 152 -4.78 -5.64 7.59
C TYR A 152 -4.78 -4.78 8.85
N GLY A 153 -5.82 -4.90 9.69
CA GLY A 153 -6.09 -3.86 10.67
C GLY A 153 -5.18 -3.85 11.86
N PHE A 154 -5.17 -2.72 12.55
CA PHE A 154 -4.75 -2.57 13.93
C PHE A 154 -5.82 -3.09 14.90
N ILE A 155 -7.07 -3.14 14.42
CA ILE A 155 -8.24 -3.63 15.15
C ILE A 155 -8.70 -4.94 14.51
N TYR A 156 -8.59 -6.03 15.26
CA TYR A 156 -9.14 -7.33 14.89
C TYR A 156 -10.66 -7.29 14.92
N VAL A 157 -11.30 -7.96 13.96
CA VAL A 157 -12.75 -8.22 13.95
C VAL A 157 -13.00 -9.71 13.97
N ASP A 158 -13.76 -10.18 14.96
CA ASP A 158 -14.16 -11.58 15.09
C ASP A 158 -15.20 -11.95 14.02
N LYS A 159 -14.69 -12.25 12.83
CA LYS A 159 -15.43 -12.76 11.69
C LYS A 159 -14.51 -13.61 10.82
N ASP A 160 -14.96 -14.78 10.39
CA ASP A 160 -14.27 -15.64 9.43
C ASP A 160 -14.82 -15.48 8.00
N ASN A 161 -14.29 -16.27 7.06
CA ASN A 161 -14.69 -16.24 5.65
C ASN A 161 -16.10 -16.81 5.41
N ASP A 162 -16.56 -17.72 6.27
CA ASP A 162 -17.88 -18.34 6.18
C ASP A 162 -18.97 -17.46 6.83
N GLY A 163 -18.55 -16.35 7.45
CA GLY A 163 -19.42 -15.37 8.08
C GLY A 163 -19.73 -15.66 9.55
N HIS A 164 -19.09 -16.65 10.16
CA HIS A 164 -19.19 -16.89 11.60
C HIS A 164 -18.33 -15.91 12.38
N GLY A 165 -18.71 -15.67 13.63
CA GLY A 165 -18.02 -14.76 14.55
C GLY A 165 -18.97 -13.78 15.22
N THR A 166 -18.52 -13.19 16.32
CA THR A 166 -19.33 -12.29 17.16
C THR A 166 -19.31 -10.83 16.69
N LEU A 167 -18.43 -10.50 15.73
CA LEU A 167 -18.07 -9.14 15.36
C LEU A 167 -17.45 -8.33 16.50
N GLU A 168 -16.98 -8.97 17.58
CA GLU A 168 -16.22 -8.29 18.62
C GLU A 168 -14.96 -7.65 18.02
N ARG A 169 -14.58 -6.48 18.55
CA ARG A 169 -13.37 -5.75 18.14
C ARG A 169 -12.31 -5.87 19.23
N ARG A 170 -11.08 -6.23 18.83
CA ARG A 170 -9.94 -6.34 19.73
C ARG A 170 -8.75 -5.56 19.21
N LYS A 171 -7.99 -4.94 20.10
CA LYS A 171 -6.73 -4.27 19.73
C LYS A 171 -5.68 -5.33 19.46
N LYS A 172 -5.05 -5.28 18.29
CA LYS A 172 -3.84 -6.05 18.01
C LYS A 172 -2.63 -5.37 18.64
N LYS A 173 -1.47 -6.03 18.67
CA LYS A 173 -0.22 -5.42 19.15
C LYS A 173 0.13 -4.15 18.36
N SER A 174 -0.10 -4.18 17.05
CA SER A 174 0.07 -3.04 16.14
C SER A 174 -0.78 -1.81 16.48
N PHE A 175 -1.88 -1.94 17.23
CA PHE A 175 -2.69 -0.81 17.67
C PHE A 175 -1.91 0.15 18.57
N ALA A 176 -1.29 -0.37 19.63
CA ALA A 176 -0.53 0.45 20.57
C ALA A 176 0.74 0.99 19.91
N TRP A 177 1.36 0.19 19.04
CA TRP A 177 2.48 0.62 18.22
C TRP A 177 2.12 1.82 17.34
N TYR A 178 1.06 1.74 16.53
CA TYR A 178 0.69 2.84 15.64
C TYR A 178 0.21 4.08 16.39
N GLN A 179 -0.39 3.90 17.59
CA GLN A 179 -0.66 5.01 18.51
C GLN A 179 0.62 5.75 18.90
N GLN A 180 1.72 5.03 19.20
CA GLN A 180 3.01 5.63 19.53
C GLN A 180 3.64 6.32 18.32
N VAL A 181 3.55 5.72 17.13
CA VAL A 181 4.00 6.34 15.87
C VAL A 181 3.31 7.69 15.68
N ILE A 182 1.99 7.76 15.82
CA ILE A 182 1.25 9.03 15.69
C ILE A 182 1.66 10.02 16.80
N ALA A 183 1.71 9.56 18.06
CA ALA A 183 2.02 10.43 19.21
C ALA A 183 3.42 11.05 19.14
N THR A 184 4.36 10.37 18.49
CA THR A 184 5.74 10.83 18.30
C THR A 184 5.98 11.42 16.92
N ASN A 185 4.94 11.59 16.11
CA ASN A 185 5.05 12.04 14.71
C ASN A 185 6.07 11.21 13.90
N GLY A 186 6.11 9.90 14.14
CA GLY A 186 6.99 8.95 13.48
C GLY A 186 8.43 8.92 13.99
N GLU A 187 8.77 9.62 15.08
CA GLU A 187 10.13 9.57 15.66
C GLU A 187 10.43 8.25 16.36
N GLU A 188 9.42 7.60 16.96
CA GLU A 188 9.55 6.26 17.53
C GLU A 188 8.74 5.25 16.70
N LEU A 189 9.45 4.29 16.10
CA LEU A 189 8.89 3.19 15.30
C LEU A 189 9.19 1.83 15.91
#